data_AF-A0A6G7C090-F1
#
_entry.id   AF-A0A6G7C090-F1
#
_cell.length_a   1.000
_cell.length_b   1.000
_cell.length_c   1.000
_cell.angle_alpha   90.00
_cell.angle_beta   90.00
_cell.angle_gamma   90.00
#
_symmetry.space_group_name_H-M   'P 1'
#
loop_
_entity.id
_entity.type
_entity.pdbx_description
1 polymer ?
#
loop_
_entity_poly.entity_id
_entity_poly.type
_entity_poly.pdbx_seq_one_letter_code
_entity_poly.pdbx_strand_id
1 'polypeptide(L)'
;MEKETNQQNIVQREQQILANSGTGIGTALWKATKSFIKVSSMAIVAFSLSFHVVPDHGYRIFPKERLSFAYTVITSSDVNYLIDRYNEAAGMDRILIRQEYIYQRLSEVGIIVSKEEDGE
;
A
#
# COMPACT_ATOMS: atom_id res chain seq x y z
N MET A 1 -60.70 46.81 -8.71
CA MET A 1 -59.64 46.88 -9.74
C MET A 1 -58.23 46.99 -9.16
N GLU A 2 -57.80 48.09 -8.52
CA GLU A 2 -56.40 48.23 -8.05
C GLU A 2 -56.03 47.30 -6.86
N LYS A 3 -56.98 47.05 -5.96
CA LYS A 3 -56.77 46.13 -4.82
C LYS A 3 -56.64 44.67 -5.25
N GLU A 4 -57.34 44.26 -6.29
CA GLU A 4 -57.33 42.89 -6.81
C GLU A 4 -56.05 42.57 -7.58
N THR A 5 -55.52 43.55 -8.32
CA THR A 5 -54.22 43.43 -9.02
C THR A 5 -53.05 43.35 -8.04
N ASN A 6 -53.12 44.08 -6.93
CA ASN A 6 -52.08 44.01 -5.90
C ASN A 6 -52.11 42.66 -5.15
N GLN A 7 -53.31 42.16 -4.85
CA GLN A 7 -53.49 40.86 -4.21
C GLN A 7 -53.04 39.70 -5.10
N GLN A 8 -53.29 39.77 -6.42
CA GLN A 8 -52.79 38.79 -7.39
C GLN A 8 -51.26 38.79 -7.48
N ASN A 9 -50.62 39.96 -7.44
CA ASN A 9 -49.16 40.06 -7.46
C ASN A 9 -48.51 39.47 -6.20
N ILE A 10 -49.14 39.62 -5.03
CA ILE A 10 -48.65 39.04 -3.78
C ILE A 10 -48.73 37.51 -3.83
N VAL A 11 -49.87 36.97 -4.27
CA VAL A 11 -50.06 35.51 -4.40
C VAL A 11 -49.08 34.89 -5.41
N GLN A 12 -48.82 35.57 -6.53
CA GLN A 12 -47.84 35.12 -7.51
C GLN A 12 -46.41 35.10 -6.96
N ARG A 13 -46.03 36.11 -6.15
CA ARG A 13 -44.73 36.14 -5.49
C ARG A 13 -44.58 35.03 -4.45
N GLU A 14 -45.60 34.77 -3.65
CA GLU A 14 -45.59 33.66 -2.68
C GLU A 14 -45.48 32.30 -3.38
N GLN A 15 -46.18 32.10 -4.48
CA GLN A 15 -46.07 30.88 -5.29
C GLN A 15 -44.69 30.70 -5.90
N GLN A 16 -44.05 31.79 -6.37
CA GLN A 16 -42.66 31.73 -6.86
C GLN A 16 -41.65 31.42 -5.74
N ILE A 17 -41.84 31.99 -4.55
CA ILE A 17 -40.98 31.71 -3.39
C ILE A 17 -41.16 30.27 -2.93
N LEU A 18 -42.38 29.74 -2.89
CA LEU A 18 -42.68 28.35 -2.55
C LEU A 18 -42.15 27.37 -3.61
N ALA A 19 -42.26 27.69 -4.90
CA ALA A 19 -41.71 26.87 -5.99
C ALA A 19 -40.17 26.79 -5.94
N ASN A 20 -39.50 27.89 -5.59
CA ASN A 20 -38.04 27.98 -5.55
C ASN A 20 -37.41 27.50 -4.24
N SER A 21 -38.14 27.54 -3.11
CA SER A 21 -37.62 27.16 -1.79
C SER A 21 -37.60 25.64 -1.56
N GLY A 22 -38.51 24.87 -2.16
CA GLY A 22 -38.63 23.42 -1.93
C GLY A 22 -37.76 22.53 -2.82
N THR A 23 -37.37 22.98 -4.01
CA THR A 23 -36.79 22.11 -5.06
C THR A 23 -35.34 22.44 -5.45
N GLY A 24 -34.91 23.70 -5.27
CA GLY A 24 -33.57 24.14 -5.66
C GLY A 24 -32.45 23.63 -4.74
N ILE A 25 -32.67 23.68 -3.43
CA ILE A 25 -31.65 23.32 -2.43
C ILE A 25 -31.40 21.81 -2.47
N GLY A 26 -32.44 20.98 -2.48
CA GLY A 26 -32.29 19.51 -2.50
C GLY A 26 -31.64 18.98 -3.78
N THR A 27 -31.98 19.55 -4.94
CA THR A 27 -31.41 19.11 -6.22
C THR A 27 -29.97 19.58 -6.41
N ALA A 28 -29.62 20.77 -5.91
CA ALA A 28 -28.24 21.26 -5.90
C ALA A 28 -27.36 20.45 -4.93
N LEU A 29 -27.84 20.18 -3.71
CA LEU A 29 -27.13 19.33 -2.75
C LEU A 29 -26.92 17.93 -3.31
N TRP A 30 -27.96 17.33 -3.90
CA TRP A 30 -27.87 16.00 -4.50
C TRP A 30 -26.87 15.93 -5.67
N LYS A 31 -26.83 16.97 -6.51
CA LYS A 31 -25.82 17.09 -7.58
C LYS A 31 -24.41 17.25 -7.01
N ALA A 32 -24.24 18.07 -5.97
CA ALA A 32 -22.95 18.26 -5.30
C ALA A 32 -22.45 16.96 -4.65
N THR A 33 -23.31 16.24 -3.93
CA THR A 33 -22.98 14.95 -3.30
C THR A 33 -22.60 13.90 -4.35
N LYS A 34 -23.36 13.80 -5.46
CA LYS A 34 -23.00 12.90 -6.57
C LYS A 34 -21.65 13.25 -7.19
N SER A 35 -21.35 14.54 -7.35
CA SER A 35 -20.07 15.00 -7.89
C SER A 35 -18.92 14.69 -6.92
N PHE A 36 -19.11 14.92 -5.62
CA PHE A 36 -18.14 14.60 -4.58
C PHE A 36 -17.83 13.10 -4.51
N ILE A 37 -18.86 12.25 -4.55
CA ILE A 37 -18.70 10.78 -4.59
C ILE A 37 -17.90 10.36 -5.84
N LYS A 38 -18.22 10.94 -7.01
CA LYS A 38 -17.51 10.63 -8.26
C LYS A 38 -16.04 11.03 -8.20
N VAL A 39 -15.73 12.23 -7.71
CA VAL A 39 -14.36 12.71 -7.57
C VAL A 39 -13.59 11.88 -6.55
N SER A 40 -14.21 11.57 -5.40
CA SER A 40 -13.59 10.76 -4.35
C SER A 40 -13.31 9.33 -4.83
N SER A 41 -14.26 8.71 -5.54
CA SER A 41 -14.08 7.39 -6.15
C SER A 41 -12.93 7.39 -7.16
N MET A 42 -12.85 8.41 -8.02
CA MET A 42 -11.77 8.53 -9.01
C MET A 42 -10.40 8.73 -8.34
N ALA A 43 -10.33 9.50 -7.25
CA ALA A 43 -9.11 9.69 -6.48
C ALA A 43 -8.62 8.38 -5.83
N ILE A 44 -9.53 7.58 -5.25
CA ILE A 44 -9.21 6.27 -4.67
C ILE A 44 -8.68 5.31 -5.74
N VAL A 45 -9.31 5.28 -6.91
CA VAL A 45 -8.89 4.42 -8.02
C VAL A 45 -7.51 4.84 -8.54
N ALA A 46 -7.27 6.14 -8.75
CA ALA A 46 -5.96 6.66 -9.18
C ALA A 46 -4.85 6.39 -8.16
N PHE A 47 -5.14 6.57 -6.87
CA PHE A 47 -4.21 6.24 -5.79
C PHE A 47 -3.91 4.74 -5.76
N SER A 48 -4.94 3.89 -5.81
CA SER A 48 -4.78 2.43 -5.81
C SER A 48 -4.00 1.93 -7.04
N LEU A 49 -4.24 2.51 -8.21
CA LEU A 49 -3.47 2.24 -9.43
C LEU A 49 -2.01 2.67 -9.30
N SER A 50 -1.72 3.76 -8.58
CA SER A 50 -0.35 4.24 -8.35
C SER A 50 0.51 3.22 -7.57
N PHE A 51 -0.10 2.35 -6.76
CA PHE A 51 0.59 1.25 -6.07
C PHE A 51 0.51 -0.10 -6.79
N HIS A 52 -0.26 -0.22 -7.89
CA HIS A 52 -0.27 -1.42 -8.74
C HIS A 52 0.83 -1.38 -9.82
N VAL A 53 1.51 -0.25 -10.00
CA VAL A 53 2.71 -0.14 -10.84
C VAL A 53 3.97 -0.30 -9.99
N VAL A 54 4.01 -1.33 -9.13
CA VAL A 54 5.31 -1.89 -8.77
C VAL A 54 5.73 -2.70 -10.01
N PRO A 55 6.85 -2.38 -10.68
CA PRO A 55 7.35 -3.18 -11.78
C PRO A 55 7.87 -4.49 -11.19
N ASP A 56 6.96 -5.40 -10.83
CA ASP A 56 7.32 -6.65 -10.18
C ASP A 56 8.14 -7.53 -11.14
N HIS A 57 7.97 -7.40 -12.47
CA HIS A 57 8.51 -8.39 -13.42
C HIS A 57 9.22 -7.80 -14.66
N GLY A 58 9.79 -6.59 -14.59
CA GLY A 58 10.52 -5.96 -15.71
C GLY A 58 12.04 -6.17 -15.71
N TYR A 59 12.63 -6.41 -14.54
CA TYR A 59 14.06 -6.69 -14.37
C TYR A 59 14.27 -7.90 -13.48
N ARG A 60 13.56 -9.00 -13.79
CA ARG A 60 14.07 -10.32 -13.40
C ARG A 60 15.29 -10.61 -14.28
N ILE A 61 16.42 -10.00 -13.92
CA ILE A 61 17.71 -10.67 -14.08
C ILE A 61 17.49 -12.02 -13.41
N PHE A 62 17.30 -13.07 -14.22
CA PHE A 62 16.95 -14.44 -13.83
C PHE A 62 17.10 -14.69 -12.32
N PRO A 63 16.01 -14.84 -11.54
CA PRO A 63 16.16 -15.51 -10.27
C PRO A 63 16.49 -16.95 -10.65
N LYS A 64 17.78 -17.30 -10.67
CA LYS A 64 18.12 -18.69 -10.43
C LYS A 64 17.49 -18.95 -9.07
N GLU A 65 16.38 -19.67 -9.03
CA GLU A 65 15.57 -19.93 -7.82
C GLU A 65 16.38 -20.54 -6.67
N ARG A 66 17.64 -20.84 -6.96
CA ARG A 66 18.70 -21.22 -6.05
C ARG A 66 19.94 -20.54 -6.63
N LEU A 67 20.65 -19.72 -5.86
CA LEU A 67 22.04 -19.42 -6.16
C LEU A 67 22.73 -20.77 -6.32
N SER A 68 22.95 -21.17 -7.56
CA SER A 68 23.63 -22.42 -7.84
C SER A 68 25.09 -22.17 -7.54
N PHE A 69 25.49 -22.52 -6.31
CA PHE A 69 26.89 -22.62 -5.93
C PHE A 69 27.61 -23.74 -6.70
N ALA A 70 26.99 -24.37 -7.72
CA ALA A 70 27.62 -25.41 -8.54
C ALA A 70 28.95 -24.96 -9.17
N TYR A 71 29.19 -23.64 -9.25
CA TYR A 71 30.45 -23.06 -9.74
C TYR A 71 31.08 -22.05 -8.77
N THR A 72 30.63 -21.99 -7.51
CA THR A 72 31.24 -21.13 -6.50
C THR A 72 32.04 -21.99 -5.54
N VAL A 73 33.35 -21.80 -5.55
CA VAL A 73 34.24 -22.43 -4.57
C VAL A 73 34.08 -21.65 -3.26
N ILE A 74 33.43 -22.25 -2.27
CA ILE A 74 33.39 -21.72 -0.91
C ILE A 74 34.61 -22.29 -0.19
N THR A 75 35.45 -21.40 0.34
CA THR A 75 36.65 -21.77 1.09
C THR A 75 36.40 -21.74 2.59
N SER A 76 37.27 -22.36 3.38
CA SER A 76 37.19 -22.30 4.84
C SER A 76 37.30 -20.87 5.37
N SER A 77 38.03 -19.98 4.69
CA SER A 77 38.09 -18.56 5.06
C SER A 77 36.74 -17.86 4.90
N ASP A 78 35.96 -18.20 3.87
CA ASP A 78 34.64 -17.60 3.66
C ASP A 78 33.65 -18.03 4.74
N VAL A 79 33.73 -19.31 5.16
CA VAL A 79 32.92 -19.85 6.26
C VAL A 79 33.30 -19.18 7.57
N ASN A 80 34.60 -19.06 7.88
CA ASN A 80 35.06 -18.39 9.09
C ASN A 80 34.64 -16.92 9.14
N TYR A 81 34.79 -16.20 8.02
CA TYR A 81 34.33 -14.82 7.92
C TYR A 81 32.82 -14.68 8.18
N LEU A 82 32.01 -15.62 7.65
CA LEU A 82 30.57 -15.63 7.90
C LEU A 82 30.25 -15.85 9.39
N ILE A 83 30.95 -16.78 10.04
CA ILE A 83 30.79 -17.08 11.47
C ILE A 83 31.19 -15.85 12.31
N ASP A 84 32.33 -15.25 12.03
CA ASP A 84 32.83 -14.07 12.75
C ASP A 84 31.85 -12.91 12.62
N ARG A 85 31.42 -12.60 11.38
CA ARG A 85 30.42 -11.56 11.12
C ARG A 85 29.10 -11.83 11.84
N TYR A 86 28.65 -13.09 11.89
CA TYR A 86 27.43 -13.45 12.61
C TYR A 86 27.58 -13.30 14.13
N ASN A 87 28.74 -13.66 14.68
CA ASN A 87 29.03 -13.53 16.11
C ASN A 87 29.14 -12.07 16.54
N GLU A 88 29.75 -11.23 15.69
CA GLU A 88 29.93 -9.79 15.93
C GLU A 88 28.65 -8.97 15.69
N ALA A 89 27.75 -9.43 14.81
CA ALA A 89 26.49 -8.75 14.53
C ALA A 89 25.56 -8.74 15.75
N ALA A 90 24.76 -7.68 15.90
CA ALA A 90 23.78 -7.54 16.98
C ALA A 90 22.34 -7.44 16.46
N GLY A 91 21.39 -8.01 17.20
CA GLY A 91 19.95 -7.85 16.96
C GLY A 91 19.50 -8.21 15.53
N MET A 92 19.00 -7.22 14.79
CA MET A 92 18.42 -7.39 13.46
C MET A 92 19.44 -7.88 12.41
N ASP A 93 20.71 -7.50 12.54
CA ASP A 93 21.74 -7.91 11.59
C ASP A 93 21.95 -9.43 11.61
N ARG A 94 21.82 -10.06 12.78
CA ARG A 94 21.85 -11.53 12.89
C ARG A 94 20.68 -12.18 12.14
N ILE A 95 19.51 -11.56 12.16
CA ILE A 95 18.32 -12.06 11.44
C ILE A 95 18.55 -11.96 9.94
N LEU A 96 19.10 -10.84 9.47
CA LEU A 96 19.44 -10.65 8.06
C LEU A 96 20.50 -11.65 7.60
N ILE A 97 21.56 -11.89 8.39
CA ILE A 97 22.59 -12.89 8.08
C ILE A 97 22.01 -14.31 8.03
N ARG A 98 21.08 -14.67 8.93
CA ARG A 98 20.37 -15.97 8.88
C ARG A 98 19.51 -16.17 7.64
N GLN A 99 19.05 -15.07 7.03
CA GLN A 99 18.29 -15.12 5.79
C GLN A 99 19.17 -15.23 4.55
N GLU A 100 20.48 -15.03 4.68
CA GLU A 100 21.40 -15.22 3.57
C GLU A 100 21.43 -16.69 3.13
N TYR A 101 21.35 -16.90 1.82
CA TYR A 101 21.32 -18.24 1.24
C TYR A 101 22.54 -19.09 1.61
N ILE A 102 23.74 -18.48 1.75
CA ILE A 102 24.95 -19.20 2.16
C ILE A 102 24.84 -19.73 3.60
N TYR A 103 24.31 -18.91 4.52
CA TYR A 103 24.08 -19.32 5.90
C TYR A 103 23.09 -20.48 5.96
N GLN A 104 21.97 -20.37 5.25
CA GLN A 104 20.95 -21.43 5.19
C GLN A 104 21.53 -22.73 4.68
N ARG A 105 22.30 -22.71 3.58
CA ARG A 105 22.94 -23.91 3.03
C ARG A 105 23.95 -24.54 3.97
N LEU A 106 24.81 -23.72 4.60
CA LEU A 106 25.79 -24.22 5.56
C LEU A 106 25.10 -24.80 6.81
N SER A 107 23.96 -24.24 7.21
CA SER A 107 23.15 -24.75 8.32
C SER A 107 22.42 -26.06 7.96
N GLU A 108 21.83 -26.16 6.76
CA GLU A 108 21.20 -27.38 6.24
C GLU A 108 22.16 -28.56 6.18
N VAL A 109 23.42 -28.31 5.79
CA VAL A 109 24.48 -29.33 5.70
C VAL A 109 25.08 -29.65 7.07
N GLY A 110 24.76 -28.87 8.12
CA GLY A 110 25.28 -29.05 9.47
C GLY A 110 26.73 -28.56 9.65
N ILE A 111 27.22 -27.69 8.75
CA ILE A 111 28.54 -27.07 8.85
C ILE A 111 28.54 -25.97 9.92
N ILE A 112 27.46 -25.19 9.98
CA ILE A 112 27.22 -24.22 11.05
C ILE A 112 26.05 -24.68 11.90
N VAL A 113 26.21 -24.58 13.21
CA VAL A 113 25.20 -24.98 14.20
C VAL A 113 24.95 -23.78 15.09
N SER A 114 23.68 -23.39 15.23
CA SER A 114 23.30 -22.44 16.26
C SER A 114 23.44 -23.14 17.60
N LYS A 115 24.20 -22.53 18.52
CA LYS A 115 24.17 -22.93 19.92
C LYS A 115 22.76 -22.62 20.42
N GLU A 116 21.89 -23.62 20.48
CA GLU A 116 20.72 -23.52 21.35
C GLU A 116 21.29 -23.32 22.76
N GLU A 117 20.86 -22.26 23.43
CA GLU A 117 21.06 -22.16 24.86
C GLU A 117 20.25 -23.31 25.46
N ASP A 118 20.94 -24.41 25.75
CA ASP A 118 20.43 -25.51 26.56
C ASP A 118 19.77 -24.86 27.80
N GLY A 119 18.46 -25.04 27.91
CA GLY A 119 17.59 -24.16 28.67
C GLY A 119 17.97 -23.87 30.13
N GLU A 120 17.67 -22.64 30.54
CA GLU A 120 17.27 -22.29 31.90
C GLU A 120 15.74 -22.09 31.96
#